data_AF-A0A7H8T3W7-F1
#
_entry.id   AF-A0A7H8T3W7-F1
#
_cell.length_a   1.000
_cell.length_b   1.000
_cell.length_c   1.000
_cell.angle_alpha   90.00
_cell.angle_beta   90.00
_cell.angle_gamma   90.00
#
_symmetry.space_group_name_H-M   'P 1'
#
loop_
_entity.id
_entity.type
_entity.pdbx_description
1 polymer ?
#
loop_
_entity_poly.entity_id
_entity_poly.type
_entity_poly.pdbx_seq_one_letter_code
_entity_poly.pdbx_strand_id
1 'polypeptide(L)'
;MFKDESGDAYLHLYEGFLNAYDPELRRRTGTYYTPGEVVRFMVGFTDEVLRDRLGQEDGYGSEDVTVVDPAMGTGTFLINIIDHVAKHLSLKYRGPLKSGLLRDLSGRLVGLEKQTGPYAVAELRVHHAFQSHDADVTGRPPRLLVADTLDDPAVEHHLGFMYEAIARHRRMANKIKADEKVMVVIGNPPYLRGARQSGVGRWVTEGNPNDQGPILARFHPEDNGRVGYALDNLYVYFWAWSTWKVFDQLTAAGTPKAPSGVVALITNSGYLDSEGAAGMRHYLREAADEGWIIGLSPEGAYSDTRTRVFQGVKREICIAVFVRHGAPDSGTPARVWRLDVPAGTREEKFDWLDGLGLDGHRDGTSWQLCPTQWTAPFHVTSDSEWSAMPPVDALLPWTSSGNKNNRNWPVSPSRDVLERRWHRLVQAPADAKAELMKSTGDRRPDQLEPPLPGQQETGSLAAENERVPVIVKYGRMTFDRQCIIADRRVID
;
A
#
# COMPACT_ATOMS: atom_id res chain seq x y z
N MET A 1 -20.31 23.30 -29.66
CA MET A 1 -20.00 21.89 -29.35
C MET A 1 -18.51 21.74 -29.55
N PHE A 2 -17.73 21.79 -28.47
CA PHE A 2 -16.27 21.74 -28.55
C PHE A 2 -15.87 20.32 -28.95
N LYS A 3 -15.27 20.18 -30.13
CA LYS A 3 -14.53 18.96 -30.51
C LYS A 3 -13.15 19.11 -29.92
N ASP A 4 -12.94 18.47 -28.78
CA ASP A 4 -11.62 18.18 -28.27
C ASP A 4 -11.26 16.76 -28.69
N GLU A 5 -10.25 16.61 -29.56
CA GLU A 5 -9.77 15.33 -30.08
C GLU A 5 -8.81 14.63 -29.11
N SER A 6 -8.47 15.25 -27.96
CA SER A 6 -7.49 14.75 -27.00
C SER A 6 -8.07 14.09 -25.74
N GLY A 7 -9.37 14.22 -25.49
CA GLY A 7 -10.02 13.74 -24.25
C GLY A 7 -9.66 14.56 -22.99
N ASP A 8 -8.90 15.64 -23.14
CA ASP A 8 -8.35 16.48 -22.07
C ASP A 8 -9.42 17.39 -21.44
N ALA A 9 -10.46 17.75 -22.19
CA ALA A 9 -11.62 18.47 -21.67
C ALA A 9 -12.35 17.69 -20.58
N TYR A 10 -12.46 16.36 -20.68
CA TYR A 10 -13.04 15.52 -19.62
C TYR A 10 -12.11 15.39 -18.42
N LEU A 11 -10.79 15.33 -18.66
CA LEU A 11 -9.78 15.33 -17.60
C LEU A 11 -9.87 16.63 -16.80
N HIS A 12 -9.86 17.79 -17.44
CA HIS A 12 -9.98 19.09 -16.78
C HIS A 12 -11.34 19.31 -16.09
N LEU A 13 -12.45 18.88 -16.71
CA LEU A 13 -13.78 19.00 -16.10
C LEU A 13 -13.90 18.08 -14.87
N TYR A 14 -13.31 16.89 -14.94
CA TYR A 14 -13.31 15.95 -13.83
C TYR A 14 -12.25 16.25 -12.77
N GLU A 15 -11.10 16.82 -13.12
CA GLU A 15 -10.10 17.37 -12.19
C GLU A 15 -10.69 18.54 -11.41
N GLY A 16 -11.38 19.45 -12.10
CA GLY A 16 -12.15 20.51 -11.48
C GLY A 16 -13.27 19.95 -10.60
N PHE A 17 -14.00 18.95 -11.10
CA PHE A 17 -15.07 18.29 -10.35
C PHE A 17 -14.54 17.57 -9.11
N LEU A 18 -13.52 16.71 -9.17
CA LEU A 18 -12.98 15.98 -8.02
C LEU A 18 -12.30 16.86 -6.99
N ASN A 19 -11.57 17.90 -7.43
CA ASN A 19 -11.04 18.90 -6.51
C ASN A 19 -12.18 19.63 -5.76
N ALA A 20 -13.34 19.78 -6.41
CA ALA A 20 -14.54 20.36 -5.80
C ALA A 20 -15.46 19.32 -5.09
N TYR A 21 -15.41 18.04 -5.48
CA TYR A 21 -16.44 17.04 -5.19
C TYR A 21 -16.41 16.65 -3.72
N ASP A 22 -15.22 16.40 -3.15
CA ASP A 22 -15.01 16.34 -1.70
C ASP A 22 -13.51 16.12 -1.32
N PRO A 23 -12.74 17.18 -1.02
CA PRO A 23 -11.38 17.08 -0.50
C PRO A 23 -11.25 16.28 0.81
N GLU A 24 -12.32 16.18 1.61
CA GLU A 24 -12.36 15.38 2.83
C GLU A 24 -12.55 13.91 2.52
N LEU A 25 -13.40 13.55 1.55
CA LEU A 25 -13.55 12.17 1.08
C LEU A 25 -12.22 11.63 0.58
N ARG A 26 -11.48 12.42 -0.23
CA ARG A 26 -10.13 12.05 -0.72
C ARG A 26 -9.13 11.79 0.41
N ARG A 27 -9.13 12.63 1.45
CA ARG A 27 -8.29 12.43 2.65
C ARG A 27 -8.71 11.20 3.44
N ARG A 28 -10.01 10.91 3.53
CA ARG A 28 -10.55 9.75 4.25
C ARG A 28 -10.31 8.42 3.52
N THR A 29 -10.35 8.42 2.19
CA THR A 29 -10.21 7.21 1.37
C THR A 29 -8.75 6.91 1.03
N GLY A 30 -7.85 7.90 1.16
CA GLY A 30 -6.43 7.72 0.90
C GLY A 30 -6.10 7.51 -0.58
N THR A 31 -6.99 7.89 -1.49
CA THR A 31 -6.81 7.78 -2.95
C THR A 31 -6.06 8.98 -3.51
N TYR A 32 -4.95 8.72 -4.22
CA TYR A 32 -4.14 9.73 -4.89
C TYR A 32 -4.08 9.44 -6.39
N TYR A 33 -4.17 10.48 -7.20
CA TYR A 33 -3.97 10.36 -8.63
C TYR A 33 -2.50 9.99 -8.91
N THR A 34 -2.28 8.91 -9.63
CA THR A 34 -0.95 8.49 -10.08
C THR A 34 -0.52 9.34 -11.26
N PRO A 35 0.65 10.02 -11.20
CA PRO A 35 1.18 10.78 -12.34
C PRO A 35 1.27 9.91 -13.60
N GLY A 36 0.91 10.46 -14.76
CA GLY A 36 0.87 9.72 -16.01
C GLY A 36 2.23 9.11 -16.39
N GLU A 37 3.31 9.81 -16.09
CA GLU A 37 4.71 9.39 -16.31
C GLU A 37 5.00 8.09 -15.58
N VAL A 38 4.60 8.01 -14.30
CA VAL A 38 4.79 6.83 -13.47
C VAL A 38 3.94 5.66 -13.96
N VAL A 39 2.70 5.91 -14.38
CA VAL A 39 1.83 4.88 -14.93
C VAL A 39 2.39 4.34 -16.24
N ARG A 40 2.83 5.21 -17.15
CA ARG A 40 3.47 4.82 -18.42
C ARG A 40 4.69 3.93 -18.18
N PHE A 41 5.56 4.34 -17.25
CA PHE A 41 6.71 3.53 -16.84
C PHE A 41 6.29 2.16 -16.30
N MET A 42 5.38 2.11 -15.32
CA MET A 42 4.93 0.83 -14.73
C MET A 42 4.31 -0.11 -15.76
N VAL A 43 3.50 0.42 -16.68
CA VAL A 43 2.90 -0.36 -17.78
C VAL A 43 3.99 -0.87 -18.71
N GLY A 44 4.90 -0.01 -19.17
CA GLY A 44 6.00 -0.41 -20.05
C GLY A 44 6.92 -1.46 -19.43
N PHE A 45 7.33 -1.26 -18.18
CA PHE A 45 8.20 -2.17 -17.45
C PHE A 45 7.53 -3.53 -17.19
N THR A 46 6.25 -3.54 -16.80
CA THR A 46 5.50 -4.79 -16.59
C THR A 46 5.31 -5.54 -17.92
N ASP A 47 5.08 -4.83 -19.01
CA ASP A 47 4.98 -5.42 -20.35
C ASP A 47 6.32 -6.04 -20.81
N GLU A 48 7.45 -5.43 -20.45
CA GLU A 48 8.79 -6.01 -20.65
C GLU A 48 8.96 -7.31 -19.85
N VAL A 49 8.56 -7.32 -18.57
CA VAL A 49 8.57 -8.56 -17.73
C VAL A 49 7.71 -9.66 -18.36
N LEU A 50 6.52 -9.34 -18.86
CA LEU A 50 5.64 -10.31 -19.53
C LEU A 50 6.33 -10.96 -20.73
N ARG A 51 6.99 -10.15 -21.57
CA ARG A 51 7.68 -10.61 -22.78
C ARG A 51 8.91 -11.44 -22.42
N ASP A 52 9.79 -10.91 -21.58
CA ASP A 52 11.14 -11.44 -21.40
C ASP A 52 11.24 -12.52 -20.31
N ARG A 53 10.33 -12.51 -19.33
CA ARG A 53 10.32 -13.49 -18.22
C ARG A 53 9.22 -14.53 -18.36
N LEU A 54 8.07 -14.17 -18.93
CA LEU A 54 6.92 -15.08 -19.06
C LEU A 54 6.67 -15.57 -20.50
N GLY A 55 7.51 -15.17 -21.46
CA GLY A 55 7.40 -15.60 -22.86
C GLY A 55 6.10 -15.15 -23.55
N GLN A 56 5.42 -14.13 -23.01
CA GLN A 56 4.21 -13.58 -23.60
C GLN A 56 4.61 -12.62 -24.72
N GLU A 57 4.81 -13.12 -25.95
CA GLU A 57 5.39 -12.35 -27.07
C GLU A 57 4.74 -10.97 -27.32
N ASP A 58 3.42 -10.87 -27.20
CA ASP A 58 2.68 -9.62 -27.38
C ASP A 58 2.42 -8.87 -26.06
N GLY A 59 3.09 -9.26 -24.97
CA GLY A 59 2.98 -8.67 -23.64
C GLY A 59 1.53 -8.69 -23.16
N TYR A 60 0.98 -7.52 -22.81
CA TYR A 60 -0.44 -7.38 -22.46
C TYR A 60 -1.41 -7.79 -23.59
N GLY A 61 -0.95 -7.75 -24.84
CA GLY A 61 -1.71 -8.15 -26.02
C GLY A 61 -1.96 -9.66 -26.11
N SER A 62 -1.15 -10.48 -25.45
CA SER A 62 -1.25 -11.95 -25.49
C SER A 62 -2.59 -12.46 -24.95
N GLU A 63 -3.15 -13.52 -25.56
CA GLU A 63 -4.48 -14.05 -25.23
C GLU A 63 -4.62 -14.55 -23.80
N ASP A 64 -3.55 -15.10 -23.22
CA ASP A 64 -3.55 -15.62 -21.86
C ASP A 64 -3.44 -14.54 -20.78
N VAL A 65 -3.18 -13.27 -21.16
CA VAL A 65 -2.89 -12.19 -20.21
C VAL A 65 -4.17 -11.47 -19.79
N THR A 66 -4.79 -11.96 -18.72
CA THR A 66 -5.84 -11.22 -18.01
C THR A 66 -5.23 -10.23 -17.02
N VAL A 67 -5.65 -8.97 -17.09
CA VAL A 67 -5.13 -7.87 -16.25
C VAL A 67 -6.21 -7.36 -15.31
N VAL A 68 -5.87 -7.19 -14.04
CA VAL A 68 -6.74 -6.59 -13.03
C VAL A 68 -6.07 -5.35 -12.43
N ASP A 69 -6.77 -4.22 -12.47
CA ASP A 69 -6.51 -3.09 -11.58
C ASP A 69 -7.47 -3.19 -10.37
N PRO A 70 -6.96 -3.52 -9.17
CA PRO A 70 -7.78 -3.78 -8.00
C PRO A 70 -8.31 -2.51 -7.34
N ALA A 71 -7.82 -1.33 -7.74
CA ALA A 71 -8.23 -0.04 -7.20
C ALA A 71 -8.18 1.00 -8.33
N MET A 72 -8.99 0.78 -9.37
CA MET A 72 -8.78 1.47 -10.65
C MET A 72 -8.95 2.98 -10.60
N GLY A 73 -9.68 3.50 -9.60
CA GLY A 73 -10.02 4.91 -9.53
C GLY A 73 -10.69 5.37 -10.81
N THR A 74 -9.99 6.20 -11.57
CA THR A 74 -10.45 6.78 -12.83
C THR A 74 -10.00 6.01 -14.08
N GLY A 75 -9.48 4.79 -13.92
CA GLY A 75 -9.05 3.91 -15.00
C GLY A 75 -7.68 4.23 -15.60
N THR A 76 -6.82 4.98 -14.90
CA THR A 76 -5.56 5.49 -15.47
C THR A 76 -4.62 4.37 -15.94
N PHE A 77 -4.45 3.29 -15.16
CA PHE A 77 -3.62 2.15 -15.58
C PHE A 77 -4.22 1.43 -16.81
N LEU A 78 -5.52 1.17 -16.80
CA LEU A 78 -6.21 0.50 -17.91
C LEU A 78 -6.10 1.28 -19.22
N ILE A 79 -6.26 2.60 -19.18
CA ILE A 79 -6.08 3.47 -20.36
C ILE A 79 -4.64 3.37 -20.89
N ASN A 80 -3.64 3.47 -20.01
CA ASN A 80 -2.24 3.38 -20.43
C ASN A 80 -1.89 2.00 -21.00
N ILE A 81 -2.49 0.92 -20.50
CA ILE A 81 -2.35 -0.42 -21.10
C ILE A 81 -2.94 -0.45 -22.51
N ILE A 82 -4.13 0.13 -22.71
CA ILE A 82 -4.77 0.21 -24.03
C ILE A 82 -3.87 0.98 -25.00
N ASP A 83 -3.37 2.15 -24.59
CA ASP A 83 -2.48 2.97 -25.40
C ASP A 83 -1.18 2.25 -25.73
N HIS A 84 -0.58 1.59 -24.73
CA HIS A 84 0.66 0.82 -24.89
C HIS A 84 0.49 -0.33 -25.89
N VAL A 85 -0.55 -1.14 -25.71
CA VAL A 85 -0.86 -2.26 -26.62
C VAL A 85 -1.20 -1.74 -28.02
N ALA A 86 -2.03 -0.70 -28.13
CA ALA A 86 -2.39 -0.12 -29.42
C ALA A 86 -1.16 0.42 -30.17
N LYS A 87 -0.22 1.05 -29.48
CA LYS A 87 1.05 1.52 -30.05
C LYS A 87 1.90 0.34 -30.52
N HIS A 88 2.08 -0.69 -29.71
CA HIS A 88 2.83 -1.89 -30.09
C HIS A 88 2.22 -2.61 -31.29
N LEU A 89 0.90 -2.84 -31.28
CA LEU A 89 0.17 -3.47 -32.38
C LEU A 89 0.23 -2.65 -33.67
N SER A 90 0.26 -1.31 -33.59
CA SER A 90 0.37 -0.45 -34.78
C SER A 90 1.74 -0.59 -35.48
N LEU A 91 2.77 -1.02 -34.77
CA LEU A 91 4.10 -1.28 -35.35
C LEU A 91 4.15 -2.65 -36.04
N LYS A 92 3.41 -3.64 -35.52
CA LYS A 92 3.44 -5.05 -35.96
C LYS A 92 2.35 -5.40 -36.98
N TYR A 93 1.19 -4.76 -36.90
CA TYR A 93 -0.01 -5.11 -37.65
C TYR A 93 -0.70 -3.86 -38.25
N ARG A 94 -1.42 -4.03 -39.37
CA ARG A 94 -2.16 -2.94 -40.04
C ARG A 94 -3.67 -3.05 -39.81
N GLY A 95 -4.32 -1.91 -39.64
CA GLY A 95 -5.77 -1.71 -39.81
C GLY A 95 -6.65 -2.73 -39.05
N PRO A 96 -7.49 -3.54 -39.74
CA PRO A 96 -8.53 -4.36 -39.09
C PRO A 96 -8.04 -5.35 -38.03
N LEU A 97 -6.83 -5.90 -38.18
CA LEU A 97 -6.29 -6.88 -37.24
C LEU A 97 -5.97 -6.22 -35.89
N LYS A 98 -5.46 -4.98 -35.90
CA LYS A 98 -5.23 -4.19 -34.68
C LYS A 98 -6.55 -3.99 -33.92
N SER A 99 -7.61 -3.55 -34.61
CA SER A 99 -8.92 -3.32 -33.98
C SER A 99 -9.53 -4.60 -33.40
N GLY A 100 -9.35 -5.75 -34.08
CA GLY A 100 -9.76 -7.06 -33.57
C GLY A 100 -9.02 -7.45 -32.28
N LEU A 101 -7.69 -7.35 -32.26
CA LEU A 101 -6.88 -7.67 -31.08
C LEU A 101 -7.16 -6.74 -29.89
N LEU A 102 -7.40 -5.45 -30.15
CA LEU A 102 -7.83 -4.51 -29.11
C LEU A 102 -9.23 -4.84 -28.56
N ARG A 103 -10.15 -5.31 -29.42
CA ARG A 103 -11.45 -5.82 -28.98
C ARG A 103 -11.29 -7.06 -28.10
N ASP A 104 -10.35 -7.95 -28.40
CA ASP A 104 -10.10 -9.11 -27.54
C ASP A 104 -9.42 -8.74 -26.21
N LEU A 105 -8.48 -7.78 -26.23
CA LEU A 105 -7.90 -7.19 -25.02
C LEU A 105 -8.98 -6.64 -24.09
N SER A 106 -9.98 -5.93 -24.62
CA SER A 106 -11.02 -5.31 -23.79
C SER A 106 -11.72 -6.32 -22.86
N GLY A 107 -11.99 -7.54 -23.34
CA GLY A 107 -12.57 -8.60 -22.54
C GLY A 107 -11.64 -9.18 -21.46
N ARG A 108 -10.34 -8.88 -21.51
CA ARG A 108 -9.32 -9.31 -20.55
C ARG A 108 -8.93 -8.22 -19.55
N LEU A 109 -9.31 -6.97 -19.79
CA LEU A 109 -9.11 -5.87 -18.85
C LEU A 109 -10.22 -5.85 -17.80
N VAL A 110 -9.81 -5.85 -16.53
CA VAL A 110 -10.70 -5.76 -15.36
C VAL A 110 -10.29 -4.57 -14.51
N GLY A 111 -11.26 -3.73 -14.15
CA GLY A 111 -11.07 -2.65 -13.19
C GLY A 111 -12.07 -2.77 -12.05
N LEU A 112 -11.59 -2.83 -10.81
CA LEU A 112 -12.43 -2.83 -9.62
C LEU A 112 -12.35 -1.46 -8.94
N GLU A 113 -13.50 -0.87 -8.66
CA GLU A 113 -13.59 0.38 -7.91
C GLU A 113 -14.78 0.35 -6.95
N LYS A 114 -14.55 0.77 -5.71
CA LYS A 114 -15.57 0.79 -4.67
C LYS A 114 -16.55 1.96 -4.87
N GLN A 115 -16.09 3.07 -5.44
CA GLN A 115 -16.84 4.30 -5.56
C GLN A 115 -17.50 4.45 -6.95
N THR A 116 -18.81 4.67 -6.98
CA THR A 116 -19.56 4.85 -8.24
C THR A 116 -19.08 6.04 -9.08
N GLY A 117 -18.64 7.14 -8.44
CA GLY A 117 -18.16 8.34 -9.13
C GLY A 117 -16.91 8.09 -9.99
N PRO A 118 -15.78 7.69 -9.38
CA PRO A 118 -14.58 7.29 -10.12
C PRO A 118 -14.83 6.18 -11.14
N TYR A 119 -15.66 5.19 -10.80
CA TYR A 119 -16.08 4.15 -11.75
C TYR A 119 -16.73 4.71 -13.02
N ALA A 120 -17.70 5.61 -12.89
CA ALA A 120 -18.41 6.18 -14.05
C ALA A 120 -17.44 6.94 -14.98
N VAL A 121 -16.44 7.60 -14.40
CA VAL A 121 -15.40 8.28 -15.16
C VAL A 121 -14.42 7.31 -15.80
N ALA A 122 -14.04 6.25 -15.10
CA ALA A 122 -13.24 5.18 -15.68
C ALA A 122 -13.94 4.55 -16.89
N GLU A 123 -15.25 4.27 -16.79
CA GLU A 123 -16.05 3.71 -17.88
C GLU A 123 -16.05 4.60 -19.13
N LEU A 124 -16.32 5.90 -18.98
CA LEU A 124 -16.27 6.84 -20.09
C LEU A 124 -14.87 6.94 -20.71
N ARG A 125 -13.83 7.07 -19.88
CA ARG A 125 -12.46 7.27 -20.36
C ARG A 125 -11.88 6.02 -21.03
N VAL A 126 -12.12 4.84 -20.46
CA VAL A 126 -11.67 3.57 -21.04
C VAL A 126 -12.39 3.31 -22.36
N HIS A 127 -13.69 3.58 -22.45
CA HIS A 127 -14.41 3.45 -23.72
C HIS A 127 -13.87 4.42 -24.77
N HIS A 128 -13.61 5.67 -24.38
CA HIS A 128 -12.99 6.67 -25.26
C HIS A 128 -11.59 6.25 -25.73
N ALA A 129 -10.76 5.68 -24.85
CA ALA A 129 -9.42 5.18 -25.22
C ALA A 129 -9.47 4.08 -26.28
N PHE A 130 -10.44 3.16 -26.20
CA PHE A 130 -10.62 2.18 -27.28
C PHE A 130 -11.10 2.84 -28.59
N GLN A 131 -12.04 3.78 -28.51
CA GLN A 131 -12.52 4.52 -29.68
C GLN A 131 -11.42 5.32 -30.37
N SER A 132 -10.51 5.96 -29.64
CA SER A 132 -9.39 6.72 -30.21
C SER A 132 -8.39 5.85 -30.96
N HIS A 133 -8.41 4.53 -30.75
CA HIS A 133 -7.61 3.55 -31.47
C HIS A 133 -8.41 2.74 -32.51
N ASP A 134 -9.56 3.26 -32.95
CA ASP A 134 -10.46 2.64 -33.92
C ASP A 134 -10.93 1.22 -33.52
N ALA A 135 -11.08 0.99 -32.21
CA ALA A 135 -11.55 -0.27 -31.66
C ALA A 135 -12.96 -0.11 -31.07
N ASP A 136 -13.96 -0.61 -31.80
CA ASP A 136 -15.31 -0.75 -31.27
C ASP A 136 -15.38 -1.95 -30.31
N VAL A 137 -15.66 -1.69 -29.04
CA VAL A 137 -15.74 -2.69 -27.96
C VAL A 137 -17.18 -2.94 -27.50
N THR A 138 -18.19 -2.43 -28.20
CA THR A 138 -19.61 -2.60 -27.79
C THR A 138 -20.03 -4.06 -27.68
N GLY A 139 -19.52 -4.93 -28.57
CA GLY A 139 -19.78 -6.37 -28.54
C GLY A 139 -19.03 -7.14 -27.45
N ARG A 140 -17.99 -6.55 -26.85
CA ARG A 140 -17.18 -7.16 -25.79
C ARG A 140 -16.66 -6.04 -24.87
N PRO A 141 -17.49 -5.46 -23.99
CA PRO A 141 -17.09 -4.29 -23.22
C PRO A 141 -16.01 -4.63 -22.17
N PRO A 142 -15.14 -3.67 -21.82
CA PRO A 142 -14.23 -3.78 -20.68
C PRO A 142 -14.96 -4.11 -19.38
N ARG A 143 -14.34 -4.92 -18.52
CA ARG A 143 -14.96 -5.42 -17.28
C ARG A 143 -14.67 -4.48 -16.12
N LEU A 144 -15.21 -3.27 -16.20
CA LEU A 144 -15.15 -2.30 -15.11
C LEU A 144 -16.31 -2.52 -14.15
N LEU A 145 -16.04 -2.68 -12.86
CA LEU A 145 -17.02 -3.15 -11.89
C LEU A 145 -17.01 -2.29 -10.63
N VAL A 146 -18.22 -1.94 -10.17
CA VAL A 146 -18.42 -1.27 -8.87
C VAL A 146 -18.45 -2.32 -7.77
N ALA A 147 -17.30 -2.58 -7.15
CA ALA A 147 -17.13 -3.57 -6.11
C ALA A 147 -15.91 -3.27 -5.22
N ASP A 148 -15.95 -3.73 -3.98
CA ASP A 148 -14.76 -3.73 -3.12
C ASP A 148 -13.94 -4.99 -3.39
N THR A 149 -12.67 -4.80 -3.75
CA THR A 149 -11.72 -5.87 -4.02
C THR A 149 -11.49 -6.74 -2.80
N LEU A 150 -11.52 -6.14 -1.60
CA LEU A 150 -11.21 -6.83 -0.34
C LEU A 150 -12.47 -7.39 0.36
N ASP A 151 -13.65 -7.26 -0.26
CA ASP A 151 -14.89 -7.90 0.22
C ASP A 151 -14.92 -9.38 -0.15
N ASP A 152 -15.52 -10.19 0.72
CA ASP A 152 -15.66 -11.64 0.56
C ASP A 152 -16.47 -12.00 -0.70
N PRO A 153 -15.90 -12.77 -1.66
CA PRO A 153 -16.64 -13.22 -2.83
C PRO A 153 -17.78 -14.21 -2.53
N ALA A 154 -17.76 -14.89 -1.38
CA ALA A 154 -18.79 -15.84 -0.97
C ALA A 154 -20.07 -15.18 -0.45
N VAL A 155 -20.01 -13.88 -0.11
CA VAL A 155 -21.17 -13.14 0.39
C VAL A 155 -21.91 -12.50 -0.77
N GLU A 156 -23.10 -13.02 -1.06
CA GLU A 156 -24.04 -12.41 -1.99
C GLU A 156 -25.09 -11.62 -1.22
N HIS A 157 -25.07 -10.29 -1.37
CA HIS A 157 -26.11 -9.44 -0.80
C HIS A 157 -27.31 -9.40 -1.75
N HIS A 158 -28.46 -9.92 -1.30
CA HIS A 158 -29.73 -9.74 -2.00
C HIS A 158 -30.16 -8.27 -1.92
N LEU A 159 -29.64 -7.48 -2.86
CA LEU A 159 -30.07 -6.11 -3.09
C LEU A 159 -31.40 -6.17 -3.84
N GLY A 160 -32.43 -5.49 -3.33
CA GLY A 160 -33.75 -5.47 -3.97
C GLY A 160 -33.70 -4.97 -5.42
N PHE A 161 -34.78 -5.19 -6.20
CA PHE A 161 -34.83 -4.98 -7.66
C PHE A 161 -34.29 -3.62 -8.16
N MET A 162 -34.45 -2.55 -7.36
CA MET A 162 -33.93 -1.21 -7.66
C MET A 162 -32.39 -1.12 -7.76
N TYR A 163 -31.67 -2.11 -7.22
CA TYR A 163 -30.22 -2.13 -7.12
C TYR A 163 -29.57 -3.27 -7.95
N GLU A 164 -30.34 -3.88 -8.85
CA GLU A 164 -29.90 -5.03 -9.65
C GLU A 164 -28.63 -4.74 -10.47
N ALA A 165 -28.45 -3.50 -10.95
CA ALA A 165 -27.24 -3.10 -11.67
C ALA A 165 -25.98 -3.23 -10.79
N ILE A 166 -26.06 -2.79 -9.53
CA ILE A 166 -24.96 -2.89 -8.55
C ILE A 166 -24.76 -4.36 -8.15
N ALA A 167 -25.86 -5.10 -7.95
CA ALA A 167 -25.80 -6.53 -7.65
C ALA A 167 -25.07 -7.29 -8.76
N ARG A 168 -25.37 -7.00 -10.04
CA ARG A 168 -24.68 -7.59 -11.19
C ARG A 168 -23.18 -7.28 -11.18
N HIS A 169 -22.77 -6.05 -10.89
CA HIS A 169 -21.35 -5.70 -10.81
C HIS A 169 -20.64 -6.50 -9.71
N ARG A 170 -21.27 -6.62 -8.53
CA ARG A 170 -20.75 -7.42 -7.43
C ARG A 170 -20.65 -8.91 -7.78
N ARG A 171 -21.68 -9.49 -8.41
CA ARG A 171 -21.66 -10.90 -8.85
C ARG A 171 -20.53 -11.18 -9.85
N MET A 172 -20.34 -10.30 -10.82
CA MET A 172 -19.21 -10.39 -11.76
C MET A 172 -17.86 -10.23 -11.05
N ALA A 173 -17.74 -9.28 -10.12
CA ALA A 173 -16.50 -9.10 -9.34
C ALA A 173 -16.20 -10.32 -8.48
N ASN A 174 -17.21 -10.92 -7.84
CA ASN A 174 -17.07 -12.12 -7.03
C ASN A 174 -16.62 -13.31 -7.88
N LYS A 175 -17.17 -13.48 -9.09
CA LYS A 175 -16.72 -14.50 -10.04
C LYS A 175 -15.25 -14.29 -10.45
N ILE A 176 -14.84 -13.05 -10.72
CA ILE A 176 -13.43 -12.75 -11.03
C ILE A 176 -12.56 -13.08 -9.82
N LYS A 177 -12.93 -12.62 -8.63
CA LYS A 177 -12.18 -12.88 -7.38
C LYS A 177 -12.04 -14.38 -7.11
N ALA A 178 -13.13 -15.15 -7.17
CA ALA A 178 -13.15 -16.58 -6.84
C ALA A 178 -12.59 -17.49 -7.93
N ASP A 179 -12.95 -17.25 -9.19
CA ASP A 179 -12.83 -18.28 -10.23
C ASP A 179 -11.77 -18.01 -11.28
N GLU A 180 -11.67 -16.77 -11.74
CA GLU A 180 -10.94 -16.45 -12.96
C GLU A 180 -9.42 -16.40 -12.77
N LYS A 181 -8.67 -16.96 -13.73
CA LYS A 181 -7.21 -16.85 -13.77
C LYS A 181 -6.80 -15.41 -14.12
N VAL A 182 -5.95 -14.81 -13.28
CA VAL A 182 -5.40 -13.47 -13.48
C VAL A 182 -3.89 -13.60 -13.65
N MET A 183 -3.36 -13.06 -14.75
CA MET A 183 -1.91 -13.07 -15.03
C MET A 183 -1.22 -11.83 -14.50
N VAL A 184 -1.88 -10.67 -14.50
CA VAL A 184 -1.30 -9.42 -14.04
C VAL A 184 -2.23 -8.71 -13.08
N VAL A 185 -1.70 -8.33 -11.93
CA VAL A 185 -2.29 -7.29 -11.09
C VAL A 185 -1.39 -6.06 -11.14
N ILE A 186 -1.94 -4.91 -11.54
CA ILE A 186 -1.20 -3.65 -11.62
C ILE A 186 -2.06 -2.49 -11.12
N GLY A 187 -1.49 -1.58 -10.31
CA GLY A 187 -2.25 -0.44 -9.83
C GLY A 187 -1.60 0.39 -8.73
N ASN A 188 -2.37 1.35 -8.22
CA ASN A 188 -2.00 2.21 -7.08
C ASN A 188 -3.05 2.06 -5.96
N PRO A 189 -2.86 1.09 -5.04
CA PRO A 189 -3.76 0.91 -3.91
C PRO A 189 -3.85 2.14 -3.00
N PRO A 190 -4.97 2.35 -2.30
CA PRO A 190 -5.13 3.45 -1.35
C PRO A 190 -4.18 3.35 -0.14
N TYR A 191 -3.75 4.52 0.36
CA TYR A 191 -2.84 4.65 1.50
C TYR A 191 -3.59 5.01 2.77
N LEU A 192 -4.07 4.00 3.51
CA LEU A 192 -4.81 4.21 4.76
C LEU A 192 -4.23 3.33 5.89
N ARG A 193 -3.76 3.96 6.97
CA ARG A 193 -3.37 3.27 8.22
C ARG A 193 -4.60 3.02 9.11
N GLY A 194 -4.54 1.96 9.91
CA GLY A 194 -5.65 1.62 10.82
C GLY A 194 -6.84 0.99 10.09
N ALA A 195 -6.57 0.33 8.97
CA ALA A 195 -7.59 -0.28 8.13
C ALA A 195 -8.42 -1.31 8.93
N ARG A 196 -7.79 -2.03 9.85
CA ARG A 196 -8.46 -2.98 10.75
C ARG A 196 -9.55 -2.31 11.61
N GLN A 197 -9.30 -1.12 12.17
CA GLN A 197 -10.31 -0.41 12.97
C GLN A 197 -11.47 0.14 12.10
N SER A 198 -11.23 0.36 10.80
CA SER A 198 -12.25 0.83 9.87
C SER A 198 -13.19 -0.27 9.35
N GLY A 199 -12.91 -1.54 9.64
CA GLY A 199 -13.70 -2.70 9.19
C GLY A 199 -13.53 -3.04 7.71
N VAL A 200 -12.61 -2.40 7.00
CA VAL A 200 -12.30 -2.66 5.59
C VAL A 200 -11.35 -3.85 5.46
N GLY A 201 -11.62 -4.74 4.50
CA GLY A 201 -10.75 -5.89 4.22
C GLY A 201 -10.85 -7.04 5.23
N ARG A 202 -12.00 -7.19 5.92
CA ARG A 202 -12.21 -8.29 6.88
C ARG A 202 -11.95 -9.67 6.29
N TRP A 203 -12.36 -9.92 5.05
CA TRP A 203 -12.04 -11.19 4.38
C TRP A 203 -10.54 -11.44 4.28
N VAL A 204 -9.75 -10.41 3.98
CA VAL A 204 -8.29 -10.50 3.90
C VAL A 204 -7.66 -10.72 5.29
N THR A 205 -8.17 -10.05 6.33
CA THR A 205 -7.57 -10.07 7.68
C THR A 205 -8.08 -11.17 8.61
N GLU A 206 -9.32 -11.62 8.42
CA GLU A 206 -10.04 -12.56 9.29
C GLU A 206 -10.46 -13.83 8.55
N GLY A 207 -10.39 -13.83 7.21
CA GLY A 207 -10.84 -14.95 6.38
C GLY A 207 -12.36 -14.98 6.20
N ASN A 208 -12.86 -16.09 5.66
CA ASN A 208 -14.27 -16.45 5.66
C ASN A 208 -14.42 -17.92 6.07
N PRO A 209 -15.66 -18.41 6.34
CA PRO A 209 -15.88 -19.81 6.75
C PRO A 209 -15.57 -20.85 5.67
N ASN A 210 -15.41 -20.45 4.41
CA ASN A 210 -15.27 -21.35 3.25
C ASN A 210 -13.81 -21.50 2.79
N ASP A 211 -12.89 -20.64 3.25
CA ASP A 211 -11.47 -20.60 2.91
C ASP A 211 -10.59 -21.19 4.03
N GLN A 212 -9.34 -21.53 3.71
CA GLN A 212 -8.35 -22.06 4.66
C GLN A 212 -7.77 -21.01 5.65
N GLY A 213 -8.54 -19.97 5.98
CA GLY A 213 -8.15 -18.89 6.89
C GLY A 213 -7.82 -17.55 6.22
N PRO A 214 -7.37 -16.54 6.99
CA PRO A 214 -7.11 -15.19 6.49
C PRO A 214 -6.04 -15.15 5.39
N ILE A 215 -6.25 -14.33 4.35
CA ILE A 215 -5.25 -14.14 3.30
C ILE A 215 -3.96 -13.56 3.89
N LEU A 216 -4.09 -12.56 4.76
CA LEU A 216 -2.98 -11.84 5.40
C LEU A 216 -2.14 -12.73 6.34
N ALA A 217 -2.65 -13.89 6.78
CA ALA A 217 -1.90 -14.81 7.63
C ALA A 217 -0.57 -15.25 7.00
N ARG A 218 -0.48 -15.26 5.66
CA ARG A 218 0.75 -15.55 4.90
C ARG A 218 1.88 -14.57 5.19
N PHE A 219 1.56 -13.34 5.60
CA PHE A 219 2.57 -12.32 5.92
C PHE A 219 3.04 -12.42 7.38
N HIS A 220 2.59 -13.43 8.12
CA HIS A 220 2.98 -13.73 9.48
C HIS A 220 3.67 -15.09 9.54
N PRO A 221 5.00 -15.18 9.40
CA PRO A 221 5.71 -16.35 9.88
C PRO A 221 5.46 -16.43 11.39
N GLU A 222 5.25 -17.65 11.85
CA GLU A 222 4.96 -17.98 13.25
C GLU A 222 5.87 -17.17 14.20
N ASP A 223 5.30 -16.61 15.28
CA ASP A 223 5.98 -15.94 16.41
C ASP A 223 6.12 -14.40 16.52
N ASN A 224 5.39 -13.57 15.77
CA ASN A 224 5.45 -12.10 15.96
C ASN A 224 4.19 -11.43 16.54
N GLY A 225 3.67 -11.98 17.65
CA GLY A 225 2.47 -11.52 18.38
C GLY A 225 2.46 -10.05 18.86
N ARG A 226 3.49 -9.24 18.56
CA ARG A 226 3.57 -7.81 18.89
C ARG A 226 3.66 -6.87 17.68
N VAL A 227 3.88 -7.36 16.45
CA VAL A 227 4.27 -6.50 15.31
C VAL A 227 3.18 -6.31 14.24
N GLY A 228 1.95 -6.76 14.51
CA GLY A 228 0.81 -6.67 13.58
C GLY A 228 0.42 -5.24 13.15
N TYR A 229 0.85 -4.19 13.86
CA TYR A 229 0.57 -2.80 13.48
C TYR A 229 1.26 -2.39 12.15
N ALA A 230 2.40 -2.99 11.81
CA ALA A 230 3.09 -2.69 10.55
C ALA A 230 2.31 -3.16 9.32
N LEU A 231 1.53 -4.24 9.48
CA LEU A 231 0.66 -4.79 8.45
C LEU A 231 -0.74 -4.14 8.43
N ASP A 232 -1.08 -3.32 9.42
CA ASP A 232 -2.36 -2.58 9.50
C ASP A 232 -2.35 -1.33 8.59
N ASN A 233 -2.09 -1.57 7.31
CA ASN A 233 -2.14 -0.58 6.25
C ASN A 233 -2.85 -1.15 5.03
N LEU A 234 -3.76 -0.37 4.44
CA LEU A 234 -4.63 -0.85 3.38
C LEU A 234 -3.86 -1.32 2.15
N TYR A 235 -2.74 -0.68 1.79
CA TYR A 235 -1.90 -1.14 0.68
C TYR A 235 -1.31 -2.54 0.92
N VAL A 236 -1.09 -2.95 2.18
CA VAL A 236 -0.62 -4.29 2.54
C VAL A 236 -1.73 -5.32 2.27
N TYR A 237 -2.99 -4.96 2.51
CA TYR A 237 -4.12 -5.85 2.22
C TYR A 237 -4.30 -6.04 0.71
N PHE A 238 -4.06 -4.99 -0.07
CA PHE A 238 -4.01 -5.09 -1.53
C PHE A 238 -2.82 -5.93 -2.01
N TRP A 239 -1.63 -5.82 -1.40
CA TRP A 239 -0.53 -6.74 -1.68
C TRP A 239 -0.94 -8.19 -1.40
N ALA A 240 -1.49 -8.46 -0.20
CA ALA A 240 -1.91 -9.80 0.19
C ALA A 240 -2.97 -10.38 -0.77
N TRP A 241 -3.98 -9.59 -1.15
CA TRP A 241 -4.99 -10.01 -2.12
C TRP A 241 -4.39 -10.23 -3.51
N SER A 242 -3.53 -9.32 -3.97
CA SER A 242 -2.97 -9.36 -5.33
C SER A 242 -2.05 -10.56 -5.52
N THR A 243 -1.16 -10.80 -4.56
CA THR A 243 -0.29 -11.98 -4.59
C THR A 243 -1.09 -13.24 -4.41
N TRP A 244 -2.05 -13.30 -3.48
CA TRP A 244 -2.94 -14.46 -3.39
C TRP A 244 -3.66 -14.75 -4.71
N LYS A 245 -4.17 -13.71 -5.38
CA LYS A 245 -4.95 -13.85 -6.61
C LYS A 245 -4.11 -14.35 -7.79
N VAL A 246 -2.87 -13.85 -7.92
CA VAL A 246 -1.98 -14.17 -9.04
C VAL A 246 -1.15 -15.44 -8.76
N PHE A 247 -0.76 -15.65 -7.51
CA PHE A 247 0.22 -16.67 -7.14
C PHE A 247 -0.39 -17.88 -6.40
N ASP A 248 -1.32 -17.67 -5.48
CA ASP A 248 -1.72 -18.74 -4.55
C ASP A 248 -3.08 -19.36 -4.85
N GLN A 249 -3.87 -18.75 -5.71
CA GLN A 249 -5.23 -19.23 -5.92
C GLN A 249 -5.20 -20.65 -6.52
N LEU A 250 -5.74 -21.63 -5.80
CA LEU A 250 -5.70 -23.03 -6.21
C LEU A 250 -6.93 -23.43 -7.04
N THR A 251 -6.76 -24.38 -7.95
CA THR A 251 -7.83 -25.11 -8.63
C THR A 251 -8.48 -26.11 -7.65
N ALA A 252 -9.62 -26.68 -8.03
CA ALA A 252 -10.26 -27.75 -7.26
C ALA A 252 -9.36 -28.99 -7.06
N ALA A 253 -8.31 -29.16 -7.88
CA ALA A 253 -7.33 -30.23 -7.78
C ALA A 253 -6.12 -29.89 -6.88
N GLY A 254 -6.14 -28.73 -6.20
CA GLY A 254 -5.06 -28.29 -5.30
C GLY A 254 -3.81 -27.75 -6.00
N THR A 255 -3.84 -27.57 -7.32
CA THR A 255 -2.75 -26.92 -8.08
C THR A 255 -3.00 -25.42 -8.22
N PRO A 256 -1.97 -24.56 -8.29
CA PRO A 256 -2.19 -23.13 -8.60
C PRO A 256 -2.96 -22.94 -9.92
N LYS A 257 -4.02 -22.13 -9.91
CA LYS A 257 -4.81 -21.71 -11.08
C LYS A 257 -3.97 -20.97 -12.10
N ALA A 258 -2.99 -20.20 -11.63
CA ALA A 258 -1.96 -19.58 -12.44
C ALA A 258 -0.59 -20.09 -11.96
N PRO A 259 0.16 -20.83 -12.78
CA PRO A 259 1.55 -21.13 -12.45
C PRO A 259 2.39 -19.86 -12.56
N SER A 260 2.08 -18.95 -13.49
CA SER A 260 2.87 -17.75 -13.73
C SER A 260 2.04 -16.48 -13.67
N GLY A 261 2.69 -15.35 -13.38
CA GLY A 261 2.05 -14.04 -13.34
C GLY A 261 2.93 -12.95 -12.75
N VAL A 262 2.41 -11.72 -12.76
CA VAL A 262 3.09 -10.51 -12.30
C VAL A 262 2.19 -9.70 -11.36
N VAL A 263 2.76 -9.22 -10.25
CA VAL A 263 2.12 -8.23 -9.38
C VAL A 263 2.99 -6.97 -9.37
N ALA A 264 2.43 -5.86 -9.85
CA ALA A 264 3.12 -4.56 -10.00
C ALA A 264 2.34 -3.44 -9.30
N LEU A 265 2.74 -3.06 -8.09
CA LEU A 265 2.04 -2.03 -7.32
C LEU A 265 2.97 -0.87 -6.94
N ILE A 266 2.40 0.33 -6.95
CA ILE A 266 3.05 1.51 -6.37
C ILE A 266 2.44 1.79 -5.00
N THR A 267 3.29 1.73 -3.96
CA THR A 267 2.85 1.76 -2.56
C THR A 267 3.87 2.43 -1.64
N ASN A 268 3.54 2.61 -0.36
CA ASN A 268 4.50 3.14 0.60
C ASN A 268 5.60 2.10 0.87
N SER A 269 6.83 2.57 1.01
CA SER A 269 8.02 1.72 1.13
C SER A 269 8.25 1.10 2.51
N GLY A 270 7.34 1.29 3.47
CA GLY A 270 7.57 0.86 4.86
C GLY A 270 7.70 -0.65 5.07
N TYR A 271 7.30 -1.47 4.10
CA TYR A 271 7.46 -2.94 4.19
C TYR A 271 8.85 -3.41 3.73
N LEU A 272 9.63 -2.55 3.07
CA LEU A 272 10.93 -2.91 2.50
C LEU A 272 11.97 -3.22 3.58
N ASP A 273 11.92 -2.61 4.77
CA ASP A 273 12.91 -2.80 5.84
C ASP A 273 12.31 -3.06 7.22
N SER A 274 11.08 -2.63 7.50
CA SER A 274 10.52 -2.73 8.85
C SER A 274 10.48 -4.16 9.38
N GLU A 275 10.81 -4.33 10.66
CA GLU A 275 10.77 -5.62 11.35
C GLU A 275 9.37 -6.24 11.31
N GLY A 276 8.33 -5.41 11.44
CA GLY A 276 6.93 -5.86 11.37
C GLY A 276 6.45 -6.34 10.02
N ALA A 277 7.20 -6.07 8.96
CA ALA A 277 6.94 -6.57 7.62
C ALA A 277 7.90 -7.69 7.20
N ALA A 278 8.76 -8.19 8.11
CA ALA A 278 9.68 -9.29 7.83
C ALA A 278 8.96 -10.52 7.23
N GLY A 279 7.77 -10.80 7.73
CA GLY A 279 6.93 -11.88 7.21
C GLY A 279 6.35 -11.65 5.83
N MET A 280 5.95 -10.41 5.52
CA MET A 280 5.57 -10.04 4.15
C MET A 280 6.74 -10.22 3.19
N ARG A 281 7.97 -9.87 3.60
CA ARG A 281 9.17 -10.09 2.77
C ARG A 281 9.50 -11.57 2.59
N HIS A 282 9.34 -12.38 3.64
CA HIS A 282 9.47 -13.84 3.54
C HIS A 282 8.52 -14.40 2.49
N TYR A 283 7.23 -14.10 2.62
CA TYR A 283 6.23 -14.57 1.69
C TYR A 283 6.50 -14.10 0.26
N LEU A 284 6.86 -12.82 0.05
CA LEU A 284 7.17 -12.33 -1.30
C LEU A 284 8.35 -13.07 -1.94
N ARG A 285 9.35 -13.49 -1.14
CA ARG A 285 10.46 -14.32 -1.63
C ARG A 285 10.07 -15.77 -1.87
N GLU A 286 9.13 -16.31 -1.11
CA GLU A 286 8.62 -17.67 -1.28
C GLU A 286 7.65 -17.76 -2.47
N ALA A 287 6.87 -16.71 -2.70
CA ALA A 287 5.83 -16.70 -3.71
C ALA A 287 6.33 -16.22 -5.08
N ALA A 288 7.45 -15.53 -5.21
CA ALA A 288 7.96 -15.05 -6.49
C ALA A 288 9.30 -15.71 -6.83
N ASP A 289 9.72 -15.62 -8.08
CA ASP A 289 11.05 -16.04 -8.53
C ASP A 289 12.01 -14.85 -8.63
N GLU A 290 11.48 -13.70 -9.06
CA GLU A 290 12.23 -12.46 -9.23
C GLU A 290 11.37 -11.25 -8.83
N GLY A 291 12.02 -10.16 -8.38
CA GLY A 291 11.34 -8.90 -8.13
C GLY A 291 12.24 -7.68 -8.31
N TRP A 292 11.61 -6.53 -8.57
CA TRP A 292 12.26 -5.23 -8.73
C TRP A 292 11.60 -4.21 -7.83
N ILE A 293 12.42 -3.46 -7.09
CA ILE A 293 12.03 -2.37 -6.23
C ILE A 293 12.62 -1.08 -6.82
N ILE A 294 11.74 -0.17 -7.23
CA ILE A 294 12.12 1.16 -7.72
C ILE A 294 11.76 2.20 -6.67
N GLY A 295 12.76 2.69 -5.94
CA GLY A 295 12.56 3.75 -4.94
C GLY A 295 12.31 5.09 -5.61
N LEU A 296 11.22 5.78 -5.23
CA LEU A 296 10.82 7.08 -5.81
C LEU A 296 11.06 8.27 -4.88
N SER A 297 11.60 8.02 -3.69
CA SER A 297 11.77 9.01 -2.61
C SER A 297 13.20 9.05 -2.08
N PRO A 298 14.22 9.29 -2.93
CA PRO A 298 15.63 9.27 -2.52
C PRO A 298 15.97 10.35 -1.48
N GLU A 299 15.19 11.43 -1.38
CA GLU A 299 15.36 12.49 -0.36
C GLU A 299 14.63 12.18 0.96
N GLY A 300 13.90 11.06 1.01
CA GLY A 300 13.21 10.56 2.20
C GLY A 300 11.88 11.25 2.54
N ALA A 301 11.30 10.83 3.67
CA ALA A 301 9.95 11.24 4.10
C ALA A 301 9.77 12.75 4.40
N TYR A 302 10.86 13.48 4.68
CA TYR A 302 10.85 14.91 4.99
C TYR A 302 11.29 15.80 3.80
N SER A 303 11.32 15.23 2.59
CA SER A 303 11.64 15.90 1.33
C SER A 303 10.79 17.14 1.02
N ASP A 304 11.30 18.05 0.18
CA ASP A 304 10.50 19.17 -0.34
C ASP A 304 9.32 18.62 -1.17
N THR A 305 8.17 19.29 -1.10
CA THR A 305 6.98 18.89 -1.88
C THR A 305 7.25 18.89 -3.39
N ARG A 306 8.15 19.75 -3.89
CA ARG A 306 8.50 19.86 -5.32
C ARG A 306 9.30 18.67 -5.85
N THR A 307 9.97 17.91 -4.99
CA THR A 307 10.75 16.73 -5.39
C THR A 307 9.92 15.45 -5.35
N ARG A 308 8.77 15.46 -4.69
CA ARG A 308 7.93 14.26 -4.50
C ARG A 308 7.16 13.92 -5.77
N VAL A 309 7.24 12.65 -6.18
CA VAL A 309 6.40 12.07 -7.24
C VAL A 309 4.92 12.28 -6.95
N PHE A 310 4.50 12.05 -5.70
CA PHE A 310 3.17 12.40 -5.21
C PHE A 310 3.26 13.56 -4.22
N GLN A 311 2.99 14.77 -4.69
CA GLN A 311 3.10 16.00 -3.87
C GLN A 311 2.28 15.96 -2.57
N GLY A 312 1.13 15.27 -2.59
CA GLY A 312 0.25 15.11 -1.42
C GLY A 312 0.67 14.05 -0.41
N VAL A 313 1.67 13.20 -0.72
CA VAL A 313 2.07 12.08 0.14
C VAL A 313 3.37 12.43 0.86
N LYS A 314 3.39 12.29 2.19
CA LYS A 314 4.54 12.60 3.06
C LYS A 314 5.33 11.35 3.49
N ARG A 315 5.16 10.26 2.78
CA ARG A 315 5.80 8.96 3.05
C ARG A 315 6.64 8.59 1.84
N GLU A 316 7.65 7.78 2.06
CA GLU A 316 8.45 7.20 0.99
C GLU A 316 7.60 6.22 0.19
N ILE A 317 7.76 6.28 -1.12
CA ILE A 317 6.99 5.50 -2.09
C ILE A 317 7.97 4.73 -2.97
N CYS A 318 7.59 3.51 -3.31
CA CYS A 318 8.28 2.69 -4.29
C CYS A 318 7.28 2.04 -5.24
N ILE A 319 7.76 1.74 -6.44
CA ILE A 319 7.16 0.73 -7.32
C ILE A 319 7.79 -0.59 -6.94
N ALA A 320 6.98 -1.63 -6.81
CA ALA A 320 7.48 -2.99 -6.66
C ALA A 320 6.78 -3.91 -7.65
N VAL A 321 7.58 -4.68 -8.36
CA VAL A 321 7.16 -5.64 -9.39
C VAL A 321 7.70 -7.01 -8.99
N PHE A 322 6.83 -7.99 -8.81
CA PHE A 322 7.21 -9.38 -8.51
C PHE A 322 6.64 -10.29 -9.58
N VAL A 323 7.45 -11.25 -10.03
CA VAL A 323 7.07 -12.21 -11.08
C VAL A 323 7.28 -13.64 -10.59
N ARG A 324 6.35 -14.51 -10.97
CA ARG A 324 6.49 -15.97 -10.91
C ARG A 324 6.49 -16.52 -12.33
N HIS A 325 7.54 -17.22 -12.71
CA HIS A 325 7.77 -17.76 -14.06
C HIS A 325 6.94 -19.01 -14.34
N GLY A 326 6.61 -19.79 -13.32
CA GLY A 326 5.92 -21.07 -13.47
C GLY A 326 5.63 -21.75 -12.14
N ALA A 327 5.66 -23.08 -12.10
CA ALA A 327 5.36 -23.82 -10.88
C ALA A 327 6.16 -23.28 -9.67
N PRO A 328 5.52 -23.14 -8.49
CA PRO A 328 6.15 -22.50 -7.34
C PRO A 328 7.38 -23.28 -6.87
N ASP A 329 8.48 -22.56 -6.62
CA ASP A 329 9.68 -23.08 -5.96
C ASP A 329 9.84 -22.45 -4.56
N SER A 330 9.12 -23.00 -3.59
CA SER A 330 9.14 -22.50 -2.21
C SER A 330 10.48 -22.76 -1.47
N GLY A 331 11.42 -23.49 -2.09
CA GLY A 331 12.73 -23.78 -1.51
C GLY A 331 13.78 -22.70 -1.80
N THR A 332 13.55 -21.89 -2.84
CA THR A 332 14.51 -20.90 -3.32
C THR A 332 13.96 -19.49 -3.14
N PRO A 333 14.61 -18.63 -2.34
CA PRO A 333 14.13 -17.26 -2.17
C PRO A 333 14.27 -16.45 -3.46
N ALA A 334 13.22 -15.69 -3.82
CA ALA A 334 13.23 -14.79 -4.95
C ALA A 334 14.45 -13.85 -4.96
N ARG A 335 15.00 -13.61 -6.15
CA ARG A 335 16.03 -12.58 -6.35
C ARG A 335 15.36 -11.22 -6.46
N VAL A 336 15.65 -10.32 -5.52
CA VAL A 336 15.05 -8.99 -5.48
C VAL A 336 16.09 -7.93 -5.80
N TRP A 337 15.86 -7.18 -6.87
CA TRP A 337 16.69 -6.09 -7.34
C TRP A 337 16.17 -4.75 -6.88
N ARG A 338 17.06 -3.81 -6.64
CA ARG A 338 16.69 -2.44 -6.28
C ARG A 338 17.48 -1.42 -7.09
N LEU A 339 16.78 -0.35 -7.45
CA LEU A 339 17.34 0.84 -8.06
C LEU A 339 16.47 2.04 -7.65
N ASP A 340 17.07 3.05 -7.05
CA ASP A 340 16.33 4.25 -6.63
C ASP A 340 16.53 5.35 -7.67
N VAL A 341 15.48 6.13 -7.96
CA VAL A 341 15.61 7.33 -8.81
C VAL A 341 16.62 8.30 -8.18
N PRO A 342 17.38 9.07 -8.97
CA PRO A 342 18.27 10.07 -8.42
C PRO A 342 17.49 11.18 -7.69
N ALA A 343 18.14 11.79 -6.69
CA ALA A 343 17.59 12.97 -6.03
C ALA A 343 17.46 14.12 -7.03
N GLY A 344 16.32 14.80 -7.00
CA GLY A 344 16.01 15.81 -8.01
C GLY A 344 14.57 16.29 -7.96
N THR A 345 14.23 17.19 -8.88
CA THR A 345 12.85 17.63 -9.11
C THR A 345 11.97 16.45 -9.53
N ARG A 346 10.66 16.63 -9.38
CA ARG A 346 9.68 15.63 -9.80
C ARG A 346 9.80 15.30 -11.29
N GLU A 347 10.02 16.32 -12.11
CA GLU A 347 10.14 16.20 -13.56
C GLU A 347 11.44 15.45 -13.93
N GLU A 348 12.58 15.75 -13.31
CA GLU A 348 13.83 15.02 -13.53
C GLU A 348 13.70 13.53 -13.19
N LYS A 349 12.93 13.19 -12.15
CA LYS A 349 12.65 11.78 -11.80
C LYS A 349 11.80 11.08 -12.84
N PHE A 350 10.85 11.79 -13.45
CA PHE A 350 10.03 11.24 -14.53
C PHE A 350 10.86 10.98 -15.78
N ASP A 351 11.69 11.94 -16.18
CA ASP A 351 12.58 11.79 -17.33
C ASP A 351 13.61 10.66 -17.13
N TRP A 352 14.03 10.43 -15.89
CA TRP A 352 14.90 9.32 -15.54
C TRP A 352 14.18 7.96 -15.59
N LEU A 353 12.93 7.86 -15.10
CA LEU A 353 12.16 6.61 -15.19
C LEU A 353 11.99 6.12 -16.63
N ASP A 354 11.86 7.03 -17.60
CA ASP A 354 11.76 6.70 -19.03
C ASP A 354 13.00 5.96 -19.58
N GLY A 355 14.13 6.02 -18.89
CA GLY A 355 15.37 5.33 -19.27
C GLY A 355 15.61 3.99 -18.59
N LEU A 356 14.74 3.56 -17.68
CA LEU A 356 14.90 2.36 -16.87
C LEU A 356 14.20 1.14 -17.52
N GLY A 357 14.94 0.04 -17.70
CA GLY A 357 14.42 -1.25 -18.16
C GLY A 357 14.95 -2.43 -17.33
N LEU A 358 14.73 -3.67 -17.78
CA LEU A 358 15.14 -4.88 -17.05
C LEU A 358 16.66 -5.02 -16.92
N ASP A 359 17.42 -4.51 -17.88
CA ASP A 359 18.89 -4.58 -17.89
C ASP A 359 19.57 -3.42 -17.12
N GLY A 360 18.77 -2.52 -16.56
CA GLY A 360 19.24 -1.32 -15.85
C GLY A 360 18.78 -0.05 -16.54
N HIS A 361 19.35 1.09 -16.13
CA HIS A 361 19.05 2.38 -16.71
C HIS A 361 20.00 2.70 -17.87
N ARG A 362 19.48 3.36 -18.92
CA ARG A 362 20.21 3.70 -20.16
C ARG A 362 21.45 4.59 -19.98
N ASP A 363 21.61 5.23 -18.82
CA ASP A 363 22.82 6.00 -18.46
C ASP A 363 23.97 5.10 -17.94
N GLY A 364 23.75 3.79 -17.85
CA GLY A 364 24.71 2.80 -17.36
C GLY A 364 24.51 2.42 -15.89
N THR A 365 23.56 3.02 -15.17
CA THR A 365 23.26 2.63 -13.78
C THR A 365 22.62 1.24 -13.74
N SER A 366 23.28 0.29 -13.07
CA SER A 366 22.82 -1.10 -12.99
C SER A 366 21.98 -1.38 -11.75
N TRP A 367 21.08 -2.36 -11.86
CA TRP A 367 20.35 -2.93 -10.73
C TRP A 367 21.28 -3.46 -9.63
N GLN A 368 20.87 -3.27 -8.38
CA GLN A 368 21.60 -3.76 -7.21
C GLN A 368 20.83 -4.91 -6.56
N LEU A 369 21.49 -6.05 -6.33
CA LEU A 369 20.86 -7.20 -5.70
C LEU A 369 20.67 -6.95 -4.19
N CYS A 370 19.44 -7.09 -3.70
CA CYS A 370 19.16 -7.07 -2.26
C CYS A 370 19.66 -8.36 -1.60
N PRO A 371 19.89 -8.36 -0.27
CA PRO A 371 20.21 -9.58 0.46
C PRO A 371 19.15 -10.69 0.22
N THR A 372 19.60 -11.93 0.12
CA THR A 372 18.76 -13.07 -0.34
C THR A 372 18.11 -13.85 0.79
N GLN A 373 18.40 -13.54 2.06
CA GLN A 373 17.78 -14.22 3.19
C GLN A 373 16.27 -13.92 3.22
N TRP A 374 15.47 -14.91 3.61
CA TRP A 374 14.01 -14.88 3.55
C TRP A 374 13.37 -13.59 4.07
N THR A 375 13.77 -13.13 5.25
CA THR A 375 13.20 -11.94 5.91
C THR A 375 14.01 -10.67 5.70
N ALA A 376 15.14 -10.73 4.99
CA ALA A 376 16.05 -9.60 4.86
C ALA A 376 15.38 -8.40 4.17
N PRO A 377 15.78 -7.16 4.51
CA PRO A 377 15.28 -5.97 3.84
C PRO A 377 15.44 -6.02 2.32
N PHE A 378 14.52 -5.39 1.60
CA PHE A 378 14.66 -5.06 0.17
C PHE A 378 15.40 -3.72 0.02
N HIS A 379 16.52 -3.61 0.72
CA HIS A 379 17.44 -2.49 0.65
C HIS A 379 18.80 -3.03 0.27
N VAL A 380 19.53 -2.22 -0.49
CA VAL A 380 20.91 -2.53 -0.80
C VAL A 380 21.72 -2.29 0.47
N THR A 381 22.37 -3.34 0.97
CA THR A 381 23.34 -3.19 2.04
C THR A 381 24.53 -2.43 1.49
N SER A 382 24.87 -1.30 2.12
CA SER A 382 26.12 -0.58 1.85
C SER A 382 27.31 -1.53 1.98
N ASP A 383 28.42 -1.19 1.31
CA ASP A 383 29.67 -1.94 1.21
C ASP A 383 30.01 -2.80 2.45
N SER A 384 30.62 -3.95 2.20
CA SER A 384 30.91 -5.02 3.18
C SER A 384 31.53 -4.53 4.50
N GLU A 385 32.24 -3.41 4.49
CA GLU A 385 32.81 -2.79 5.69
C GLU A 385 31.77 -2.34 6.71
N TRP A 386 30.67 -1.69 6.29
CA TRP A 386 29.62 -1.25 7.21
C TRP A 386 28.89 -2.43 7.85
N SER A 387 28.56 -3.43 7.02
CA SER A 387 27.87 -4.65 7.46
C SER A 387 28.76 -5.55 8.33
N ALA A 388 30.09 -5.40 8.26
CA ALA A 388 31.05 -6.08 9.12
C ALA A 388 31.25 -5.38 10.48
N MET A 389 30.76 -4.15 10.66
CA MET A 389 30.86 -3.47 11.95
C MET A 389 29.95 -4.16 12.98
N PRO A 390 30.38 -4.27 14.25
CA PRO A 390 29.52 -4.76 15.32
C PRO A 390 28.25 -3.91 15.41
N PRO A 391 27.07 -4.54 15.53
CA PRO A 391 25.84 -3.79 15.69
C PRO A 391 25.82 -3.07 17.06
N VAL A 392 25.07 -1.97 17.15
CA VAL A 392 25.09 -1.10 18.34
C VAL A 392 24.65 -1.84 19.60
N ASP A 393 23.74 -2.81 19.50
CA ASP A 393 23.29 -3.66 20.59
C ASP A 393 24.35 -4.65 21.08
N ALA A 394 25.26 -5.09 20.21
CA ALA A 394 26.44 -5.87 20.61
C ALA A 394 27.44 -5.01 21.40
N LEU A 395 27.51 -3.70 21.12
CA LEU A 395 28.37 -2.75 21.83
C LEU A 395 27.71 -2.16 23.09
N LEU A 396 26.39 -1.96 23.06
CA LEU A 396 25.55 -1.36 24.08
C LEU A 396 24.39 -2.32 24.38
N PRO A 397 24.62 -3.34 25.23
CA PRO A 397 23.64 -4.42 25.48
C PRO A 397 22.38 -3.93 26.20
N TRP A 398 22.42 -2.73 26.79
CA TRP A 398 21.27 -2.09 27.40
C TRP A 398 20.90 -0.83 26.63
N THR A 399 19.77 -0.89 25.93
CA THR A 399 19.17 0.25 25.24
C THR A 399 17.74 0.43 25.73
N SER A 400 17.28 1.69 25.68
CA SER A 400 15.89 2.01 25.96
C SER A 400 15.44 3.07 24.97
N SER A 401 14.23 2.91 24.45
CA SER A 401 13.60 3.96 23.67
C SER A 401 13.28 5.15 24.56
N GLY A 402 13.23 6.34 23.95
CA GLY A 402 12.82 7.54 24.68
C GLY A 402 11.41 7.39 25.24
N ASN A 403 11.13 8.14 26.32
CA ASN A 403 9.81 8.16 26.94
C ASN A 403 8.70 8.58 25.95
N LYS A 404 7.65 7.77 25.83
CA LYS A 404 6.48 8.04 24.99
C LYS A 404 5.26 8.32 25.87
N ASN A 405 5.04 9.59 26.21
CA ASN A 405 3.95 9.95 27.13
C ASN A 405 2.54 9.67 26.58
N ASN A 406 2.32 9.68 25.26
CA ASN A 406 1.01 9.67 24.57
C ASN A 406 0.01 10.78 25.00
N ARG A 407 0.42 11.67 25.91
CA ARG A 407 -0.32 12.85 26.36
C ARG A 407 0.67 13.98 26.59
N ASN A 408 0.25 15.20 26.24
CA ASN A 408 1.13 16.38 26.28
C ASN A 408 1.16 17.07 27.66
N TRP A 409 0.17 16.82 28.52
CA TRP A 409 -0.01 17.59 29.75
C TRP A 409 1.01 17.28 30.88
N PRO A 410 1.58 16.06 31.01
CA PRO A 410 2.61 15.77 32.01
C PRO A 410 3.95 16.45 31.75
N VAL A 411 4.11 17.12 30.60
CA VAL A 411 5.32 17.85 30.20
C VAL A 411 5.02 19.34 30.07
N SER A 412 5.93 20.18 30.59
CA SER A 412 5.80 21.65 30.54
C SER A 412 7.15 22.32 30.80
N PRO A 413 7.44 23.49 30.19
CA PRO A 413 8.59 24.29 30.59
C PRO A 413 8.45 24.87 32.01
N SER A 414 7.22 25.07 32.50
CA SER A 414 6.91 25.60 33.83
C SER A 414 6.54 24.47 34.82
N ARG A 415 7.20 24.45 35.98
CA ARG A 415 6.91 23.53 37.09
C ARG A 415 5.55 23.81 37.72
N ASP A 416 5.24 25.07 37.98
CA ASP A 416 3.96 25.48 38.58
C ASP A 416 2.75 25.04 37.73
N VAL A 417 2.90 25.02 36.41
CA VAL A 417 1.86 24.51 35.50
C VAL A 417 1.65 23.00 35.71
N LEU A 418 2.71 22.22 35.92
CA LEU A 418 2.61 20.78 36.20
C LEU A 418 1.97 20.53 37.56
N GLU A 419 2.36 21.28 38.58
CA GLU A 419 1.76 21.19 39.92
C GLU A 419 0.27 21.49 39.89
N ARG A 420 -0.16 22.57 39.20
CA ARG A 420 -1.58 22.89 39.04
C ARG A 420 -2.35 21.82 38.28
N ARG A 421 -1.75 21.25 37.21
CA ARG A 421 -2.36 20.16 36.43
C ARG A 421 -2.53 18.90 37.28
N TRP A 422 -1.49 18.53 38.02
CA TRP A 422 -1.51 17.38 38.93
C TRP A 422 -2.54 17.57 40.04
N HIS A 423 -2.52 18.72 40.72
CA HIS A 423 -3.49 19.06 41.76
C HIS A 423 -4.93 18.97 41.23
N ARG A 424 -5.20 19.50 40.04
CA ARG A 424 -6.51 19.39 39.40
C ARG A 424 -6.91 17.94 39.14
N LEU A 425 -5.99 17.09 38.68
CA LEU A 425 -6.25 15.68 38.40
C LEU A 425 -6.53 14.89 39.69
N VAL A 426 -5.71 15.07 40.71
CA VAL A 426 -5.82 14.36 42.00
C VAL A 426 -7.11 14.73 42.73
N GLN A 427 -7.49 16.01 42.71
CA GLN A 427 -8.71 16.50 43.37
C GLN A 427 -9.99 16.29 42.55
N ALA A 428 -9.90 15.81 41.31
CA ALA A 428 -11.08 15.57 40.50
C ALA A 428 -11.90 14.37 41.05
N PRO A 429 -13.23 14.42 40.92
CA PRO A 429 -14.10 13.25 41.12
C PRO A 429 -13.62 12.04 40.29
N ALA A 430 -13.82 10.83 40.80
CA ALA A 430 -13.28 9.60 40.21
C ALA A 430 -13.71 9.39 38.75
N ASP A 431 -14.94 9.77 38.41
CA ASP A 431 -15.51 9.73 37.05
C ASP A 431 -14.87 10.75 36.09
N ALA A 432 -14.37 11.88 36.59
CA ALA A 432 -13.69 12.90 35.79
C ALA A 432 -12.19 12.65 35.59
N LYS A 433 -11.56 11.79 36.40
CA LYS A 433 -10.11 11.53 36.35
C LYS A 433 -9.67 10.94 35.00
N ALA A 434 -10.47 10.07 34.39
CA ALA A 434 -10.11 9.43 33.12
C ALA A 434 -10.00 10.44 31.96
N GLU A 435 -10.94 11.39 31.90
CA GLU A 435 -10.93 12.45 30.88
C GLU A 435 -9.75 13.41 31.09
N LEU A 436 -9.53 13.87 32.32
CA LEU A 436 -8.44 14.80 32.66
C LEU A 436 -7.06 14.17 32.43
N MET A 437 -6.91 12.90 32.78
CA MET A 437 -5.71 12.11 32.53
C MET A 437 -5.45 11.92 31.03
N LYS A 438 -6.51 11.90 30.21
CA LYS A 438 -6.50 11.36 28.85
C LYS A 438 -6.09 9.90 28.87
N SER A 439 -6.92 9.08 29.50
CA SER A 439 -6.70 7.64 29.61
C SER A 439 -6.51 6.99 28.25
N THR A 440 -5.60 6.02 28.20
CA THR A 440 -5.34 5.17 27.04
C THR A 440 -5.70 3.74 27.41
N GLY A 441 -5.60 2.81 26.45
CA GLY A 441 -5.75 1.38 26.76
C GLY A 441 -4.76 0.92 27.84
N ASP A 442 -3.55 1.48 27.82
CA ASP A 442 -2.45 1.11 28.72
C ASP A 442 -2.44 1.89 30.05
N ARG A 443 -3.08 3.07 30.11
CA ARG A 443 -3.13 3.88 31.34
C ARG A 443 -4.53 4.35 31.66
N ARG A 444 -5.06 3.85 32.79
CA ARG A 444 -6.35 4.26 33.35
C ARG A 444 -6.19 4.64 34.82
N PRO A 445 -7.08 5.48 35.39
CA PRO A 445 -6.90 5.95 36.76
C PRO A 445 -6.98 4.81 37.79
N ASP A 446 -7.75 3.78 37.50
CA ASP A 446 -7.97 2.59 38.33
C ASP A 446 -6.86 1.54 38.19
N GLN A 447 -6.02 1.64 37.16
CA GLN A 447 -4.95 0.68 36.90
C GLN A 447 -3.76 0.92 37.85
N LEU A 448 -3.27 -0.16 38.46
CA LEU A 448 -2.03 -0.14 39.23
C LEU A 448 -0.84 -0.20 38.28
N GLU A 449 0.17 0.61 38.55
CA GLU A 449 1.40 0.67 37.75
C GLU A 449 2.61 0.54 38.68
N PRO A 450 3.66 -0.20 38.27
CA PRO A 450 4.90 -0.23 39.01
C PRO A 450 5.52 1.18 39.05
N PRO A 451 6.21 1.55 40.14
CA PRO A 451 6.87 2.84 40.23
C PRO A 451 8.01 2.94 39.22
N LEU A 452 8.40 4.17 38.89
CA LEU A 452 9.64 4.37 38.14
C LEU A 452 10.84 3.88 38.97
N PRO A 453 11.93 3.43 38.35
CA PRO A 453 13.13 2.99 39.08
C PRO A 453 13.57 4.02 40.13
N GLY A 454 13.69 3.59 41.38
CA GLY A 454 14.07 4.44 42.51
C GLY A 454 12.92 5.18 43.20
N GLN A 455 11.67 4.97 42.80
CA GLN A 455 10.48 5.49 43.48
C GLN A 455 9.77 4.40 44.29
N GLN A 456 9.00 4.81 45.31
CA GLN A 456 8.18 3.91 46.12
C GLN A 456 6.89 3.53 45.38
N GLU A 457 6.36 2.34 45.66
CA GLU A 457 5.07 1.92 45.15
C GLU A 457 3.96 2.87 45.63
N THR A 458 3.13 3.30 44.69
CA THR A 458 1.95 4.11 44.94
C THR A 458 0.71 3.35 44.50
N GLY A 459 -0.43 3.60 45.14
CA GLY A 459 -1.72 3.07 44.71
C GLY A 459 -2.15 3.61 43.33
N SER A 460 -3.36 3.25 42.92
CA SER A 460 -3.92 3.73 41.65
C SER A 460 -4.12 5.25 41.69
N LEU A 461 -4.09 5.90 40.52
CA LEU A 461 -4.31 7.35 40.41
C LEU A 461 -5.73 7.75 40.89
N ALA A 462 -6.69 6.82 40.81
CA ALA A 462 -8.04 6.99 41.35
C ALA A 462 -8.03 7.24 42.86
N ALA A 463 -7.16 6.55 43.60
CA ALA A 463 -6.99 6.67 45.05
C ALA A 463 -5.89 7.66 45.46
N GLU A 464 -5.25 8.34 44.50
CA GLU A 464 -4.20 9.30 44.78
C GLU A 464 -4.73 10.53 45.51
N ASN A 465 -4.02 10.93 46.56
CA ASN A 465 -4.33 12.05 47.44
C ASN A 465 -3.15 13.04 47.57
N GLU A 466 -1.93 12.62 47.20
CA GLU A 466 -0.73 13.45 47.22
C GLU A 466 -0.83 14.54 46.15
N ARG A 467 -0.75 15.79 46.61
CA ARG A 467 -0.99 16.98 45.78
C ARG A 467 0.28 17.49 45.12
N VAL A 468 1.44 17.05 45.58
CA VAL A 468 2.74 17.48 45.07
C VAL A 468 3.33 16.37 44.19
N PRO A 469 3.38 16.57 42.86
CA PRO A 469 4.01 15.59 41.98
C PRO A 469 5.54 15.63 42.09
N VAL A 470 6.19 14.51 41.81
CA VAL A 470 7.63 14.48 41.58
C VAL A 470 7.93 15.06 40.20
N ILE A 471 8.61 16.21 40.13
CA ILE A 471 8.93 16.88 38.87
C ILE A 471 10.43 16.86 38.60
N VAL A 472 10.82 16.33 37.44
CA VAL A 472 12.23 16.23 37.00
C VAL A 472 12.47 16.95 35.68
N LYS A 473 13.74 17.24 35.36
CA LYS A 473 14.12 17.79 34.04
C LYS A 473 14.00 16.72 32.96
N TYR A 474 13.50 17.11 31.79
CA TYR A 474 13.22 16.22 30.68
C TYR A 474 13.65 16.83 29.36
N GLY A 475 14.44 16.09 28.57
CA GLY A 475 14.76 16.47 27.19
C GLY A 475 13.59 16.12 26.29
N ARG A 476 12.83 17.12 25.84
CA ARG A 476 11.63 16.91 25.02
C ARG A 476 11.96 16.78 23.54
N MET A 477 12.87 17.61 23.05
CA MET A 477 13.39 17.63 21.69
C MET A 477 14.87 18.02 21.70
N THR A 478 15.53 17.95 20.55
CA THR A 478 16.92 18.40 20.39
C THR A 478 17.04 19.84 20.88
N PHE A 479 17.90 20.06 21.89
CA PHE A 479 18.12 21.35 22.56
C PHE A 479 16.92 21.95 23.33
N ASP A 480 15.84 21.18 23.56
CA ASP A 480 14.68 21.61 24.36
C ASP A 480 14.61 20.84 25.69
N ARG A 481 14.97 21.52 26.79
CA ARG A 481 14.90 20.99 28.16
C ARG A 481 13.68 21.54 28.90
N GLN A 482 12.68 20.70 29.11
CA GLN A 482 11.47 21.01 29.87
C GLN A 482 11.47 20.30 31.23
N CYS A 483 10.31 20.27 31.88
CA CYS A 483 10.04 19.48 33.06
C CYS A 483 8.97 18.42 32.77
N ILE A 484 9.01 17.29 33.46
CA ILE A 484 8.00 16.24 33.40
C ILE A 484 7.57 15.81 34.80
N ILE A 485 6.30 15.45 34.97
CA ILE A 485 5.81 14.71 36.15
C ILE A 485 6.33 13.28 36.04
N ALA A 486 7.31 12.91 36.87
CA ALA A 486 7.93 11.60 36.89
C ALA A 486 7.04 10.60 37.64
N ASP A 487 5.95 10.19 37.01
CA ASP A 487 5.00 9.23 37.57
C ASP A 487 4.51 8.28 36.46
N ARG A 488 4.75 6.97 36.66
CA ARG A 488 4.41 5.94 35.67
C ARG A 488 2.93 5.91 35.33
N ARG A 489 2.05 6.30 36.26
CA ARG A 489 0.60 6.28 36.03
C ARG A 489 0.18 7.26 34.95
N VAL A 490 0.93 8.34 34.72
CA VAL A 490 0.64 9.36 33.70
C VAL A 490 1.62 9.36 32.53
N ILE A 491 2.50 8.36 32.46
CA ILE A 491 3.49 8.14 31.39
C ILE A 491 3.26 6.77 30.75
N ASP A 492 3.11 6.68 29.42
CA ASP A 492 2.88 5.40 28.71
C ASP A 492 4.15 4.57 28.52
#